data_AF-A0A3N5RXX0-F1
#
_entry.id   AF-A0A3N5RXX0-F1
#
_cell.length_a   1.000
_cell.length_b   1.000
_cell.length_c   1.000
_cell.angle_alpha   90.00
_cell.angle_beta   90.00
_cell.angle_gamma   90.00
#
_symmetry.space_group_name_H-M   'P 1'
#
loop_
_entity.id
_entity.type
_entity.pdbx_description
1 polymer ?
#
loop_
_entity_poly.entity_id
_entity_poly.type
_entity_poly.pdbx_seq_one_letter_code
_entity_poly.pdbx_strand_id
1 'polypeptide(L)'
;MKKFILFSIVILFAAGCSGSDGGDKSTGFKITPGELTELTIPDKSHDTSFTAGSSTCAASSSCYSTVFVGTVDVTSYVGIAISDNPSAENYKVMIYLPGMSSVPVGDFTLDSMNSTIKVVRNGTTTYSGQLDPITLNFSALQPDNTYIITGGGDNTVQLSTPAIQTLTINSIVAIKAGS
;
A
#
# COMPACT_ATOMS: atom_id res chain seq x y z
N MET A 1 -67.27 -28.77 3.61
CA MET A 1 -66.55 -29.48 4.69
C MET A 1 -65.30 -30.07 4.03
N LYS A 2 -64.04 -29.82 4.37
CA LYS A 2 -63.31 -29.39 5.58
C LYS A 2 -62.13 -28.49 5.08
N LYS A 3 -62.12 -27.19 5.37
CA LYS A 3 -61.20 -26.49 6.30
C LYS A 3 -59.78 -27.07 6.32
N PHE A 4 -58.86 -26.46 5.56
CA PHE A 4 -57.42 -26.53 5.86
C PHE A 4 -57.04 -25.34 6.73
N ILE A 5 -56.37 -25.66 7.82
CA ILE A 5 -56.10 -24.80 8.96
C ILE A 5 -54.87 -23.93 8.67
N LEU A 6 -55.05 -22.66 9.00
CA LEU A 6 -54.09 -21.58 9.13
C LEU A 6 -53.03 -21.94 10.19
N PHE A 7 -51.73 -21.74 9.89
CA PHE A 7 -50.73 -21.52 10.93
C PHE A 7 -49.92 -20.27 10.60
N SER A 8 -50.37 -19.16 11.17
CA SER A 8 -49.53 -17.99 11.42
C SER A 8 -48.44 -18.38 12.41
N ILE A 9 -47.18 -18.17 12.02
CA ILE A 9 -46.10 -17.99 12.98
C ILE A 9 -45.61 -16.55 12.82
N VAL A 10 -46.21 -15.69 13.63
CA VAL A 10 -45.69 -14.37 13.96
C VAL A 10 -44.53 -14.61 14.94
N ILE A 11 -43.32 -14.32 14.50
CA ILE A 11 -42.17 -14.15 15.41
C ILE A 11 -41.84 -12.66 15.38
N LEU A 12 -42.48 -11.92 16.30
CA LEU A 12 -41.88 -10.71 16.85
C LEU A 12 -40.87 -11.18 17.90
N PHE A 13 -39.58 -11.00 17.62
CA PHE A 13 -38.62 -10.75 18.68
C PHE A 13 -37.93 -9.42 18.40
N ALA A 14 -38.27 -8.50 19.31
CA ALA A 14 -37.45 -7.45 19.89
C ALA A 14 -36.39 -6.76 19.01
N ALA A 15 -36.52 -5.45 18.96
CA ALA A 15 -35.41 -4.52 18.79
C ALA A 15 -34.23 -4.93 19.68
N GLY A 16 -33.27 -5.62 19.08
CA GLY A 16 -31.89 -5.65 19.50
C GLY A 16 -31.15 -4.72 18.55
N CYS A 17 -30.98 -3.47 18.96
CA CYS A 17 -29.94 -2.61 18.42
C CYS A 17 -28.60 -3.29 18.76
N SER A 18 -28.14 -4.22 17.92
CA SER A 18 -26.74 -4.62 17.92
C SER A 18 -26.01 -3.66 17.00
N GLY A 19 -25.81 -2.46 17.52
CA GLY A 19 -24.64 -1.68 17.15
C GLY A 19 -23.42 -2.55 17.45
N SER A 20 -22.71 -2.92 16.40
CA SER A 20 -21.33 -3.32 16.50
C SER A 20 -20.63 -2.67 15.32
N ASP A 21 -20.23 -1.42 15.55
CA ASP A 21 -19.04 -0.86 14.92
C ASP A 21 -17.92 -1.88 15.08
N GLY A 22 -17.30 -2.29 13.99
CA GLY A 22 -16.26 -3.30 14.05
C GLY A 22 -16.00 -3.92 12.70
N GLY A 23 -15.11 -3.29 11.95
CA GLY A 23 -14.39 -3.95 10.88
C GLY A 23 -14.12 -3.01 9.75
N ASP A 24 -13.03 -2.26 9.83
CA ASP A 24 -12.42 -1.78 8.61
C ASP A 24 -11.98 -3.03 7.84
N LYS A 25 -12.49 -3.19 6.62
CA LYS A 25 -12.18 -4.30 5.72
C LYS A 25 -11.32 -3.79 4.58
N SER A 26 -10.30 -2.99 4.93
CA SER A 26 -9.47 -2.23 3.99
C SER A 26 -9.25 -2.94 2.65
N THR A 27 -9.81 -2.38 1.57
CA THR A 27 -9.47 -2.74 0.19
C THR A 27 -8.92 -1.53 -0.56
N GLY A 28 -7.87 -1.77 -1.33
CA GLY A 28 -7.38 -0.88 -2.36
C GLY A 28 -6.27 -1.54 -3.19
N PHE A 29 -6.43 -1.55 -4.52
CA PHE A 29 -5.38 -1.37 -5.55
C PHE A 29 -6.01 -1.21 -6.94
N LYS A 30 -5.48 -0.31 -7.78
CA LYS A 30 -5.54 -0.47 -9.25
C LYS A 30 -4.32 0.12 -9.94
N ILE A 31 -3.49 -0.75 -10.50
CA ILE A 31 -2.38 -0.36 -11.40
C ILE A 31 -2.81 -0.80 -12.79
N THR A 32 -2.81 0.04 -13.84
CA THR A 32 -2.57 -0.49 -15.21
C THR A 32 -2.36 0.53 -16.34
N PRO A 33 -1.84 0.05 -17.49
CA PRO A 33 -2.73 -0.32 -18.63
C PRO A 33 -2.93 -1.85 -18.85
N GLY A 34 -4.18 -2.36 -18.74
CA GLY A 34 -4.57 -3.79 -18.86
C GLY A 34 -5.46 -4.45 -17.77
N GLU A 35 -5.72 -3.75 -16.65
CA GLU A 35 -6.37 -4.17 -15.38
C GLU A 35 -5.70 -5.23 -14.48
N LEU A 36 -5.47 -4.83 -13.21
CA LEU A 36 -4.96 -5.66 -12.10
C LEU A 36 -6.05 -5.99 -11.08
N THR A 37 -5.89 -7.15 -10.43
CA THR A 37 -6.71 -7.75 -9.38
C THR A 37 -6.73 -6.93 -8.08
N GLU A 38 -7.91 -6.78 -7.47
CA GLU A 38 -8.08 -6.21 -6.12
C GLU A 38 -7.46 -7.15 -5.07
N LEU A 39 -6.65 -6.59 -4.17
CA LEU A 39 -6.03 -7.31 -3.06
C LEU A 39 -6.62 -6.81 -1.74
N THR A 40 -7.06 -7.74 -0.90
CA THR A 40 -7.38 -7.41 0.48
C THR A 40 -6.07 -7.19 1.21
N ILE A 41 -5.82 -5.95 1.62
CA ILE A 41 -4.72 -5.64 2.52
C ILE A 41 -5.23 -5.96 3.92
N PRO A 42 -4.59 -6.88 4.67
CA PRO A 42 -4.96 -7.07 6.07
C PRO A 42 -4.90 -5.72 6.76
N ASP A 43 -5.94 -5.39 7.53
CA ASP A 43 -6.06 -4.11 8.20
C ASP A 43 -4.96 -3.99 9.27
N LYS A 44 -3.78 -3.59 8.82
CA LYS A 44 -2.56 -3.47 9.58
C LYS A 44 -1.86 -2.23 9.10
N SER A 45 -2.02 -1.19 9.90
CA SER A 45 -1.03 -0.16 9.86
C SER A 45 0.26 -0.66 10.50
N HIS A 46 1.34 -0.27 9.87
CA HIS A 46 2.68 -0.64 10.25
C HIS A 46 3.50 0.62 10.45
N ASP A 47 4.60 0.49 11.20
CA ASP A 47 5.46 1.59 11.62
C ASP A 47 6.29 2.18 10.45
N THR A 48 5.61 2.83 9.53
CA THR A 48 6.14 3.39 8.28
C THR A 48 6.31 4.90 8.43
N SER A 49 7.51 5.39 8.12
CA SER A 49 7.86 6.81 8.16
C SER A 49 8.42 7.31 6.82
N PHE A 50 7.71 8.26 6.21
CA PHE A 50 8.19 9.02 5.06
C PHE A 50 7.73 10.47 5.10
N THR A 51 8.48 11.33 4.41
CA THR A 51 8.09 12.73 4.17
C THR A 51 8.32 13.09 2.70
N ALA A 52 7.31 13.58 2.01
CA ALA A 52 7.37 14.06 0.63
C ALA A 52 6.71 15.45 0.54
N GLY A 53 7.45 16.47 0.97
CA GLY A 53 6.90 17.82 1.14
C GLY A 53 5.90 17.87 2.28
N SER A 54 4.67 18.29 2.00
CA SER A 54 3.58 18.30 2.99
C SER A 54 2.93 16.93 3.20
N SER A 55 3.20 15.95 2.34
CA SER A 55 2.68 14.58 2.49
C SER A 55 3.58 13.83 3.45
N THR A 56 3.06 13.40 4.59
CA THR A 56 3.81 12.64 5.58
C THR A 56 3.08 11.36 5.95
N CYS A 57 3.88 10.35 6.28
CA CYS A 57 3.50 9.29 7.20
C CYS A 57 4.48 9.35 8.35
N ALA A 58 3.98 9.61 9.55
CA ALA A 58 4.75 9.38 10.75
C ALA A 58 4.67 7.90 11.11
N ALA A 59 5.73 7.40 11.73
CA ALA A 59 5.77 6.13 12.45
C ALA A 59 4.53 5.99 13.35
N SER A 60 3.49 5.30 12.86
CA SER A 60 2.15 5.26 13.48
C SER A 60 1.30 4.14 12.92
N SER A 61 0.28 3.74 13.71
CA SER A 61 -0.73 2.76 13.32
C SER A 61 -1.82 3.32 12.40
N SER A 62 -1.58 4.41 11.66
CA SER A 62 -2.48 4.85 10.56
C SER A 62 -1.82 4.82 9.19
N CYS A 63 -0.53 4.48 9.09
CA CYS A 63 0.17 4.35 7.82
C CYS A 63 0.20 2.88 7.36
N TYR A 64 -0.39 2.64 6.21
CA TYR A 64 -0.48 1.34 5.56
C TYR A 64 0.60 1.27 4.51
N SER A 65 1.35 0.17 4.50
CA SER A 65 2.24 -0.11 3.40
C SER A 65 2.25 -1.59 3.05
N THR A 66 2.46 -1.87 1.77
CA THR A 66 2.44 -3.23 1.25
C THR A 66 3.48 -3.40 0.15
N VAL A 67 4.05 -4.60 0.09
CA VAL A 67 4.91 -5.05 -1.00
C VAL A 67 4.18 -6.14 -1.76
N PHE A 68 4.15 -6.02 -3.09
CA PHE A 68 3.64 -7.06 -3.97
C PHE A 68 4.69 -7.44 -5.00
N VAL A 69 4.63 -8.70 -5.42
CA VAL A 69 5.41 -9.23 -6.54
C VAL A 69 4.41 -9.71 -7.57
N GLY A 70 4.53 -9.22 -8.80
CA GLY A 70 3.58 -9.57 -9.86
C GLY A 70 4.20 -9.39 -11.24
N THR A 71 3.46 -9.80 -12.26
CA THR A 71 3.85 -9.61 -13.66
C THR A 71 2.82 -8.71 -14.33
N VAL A 72 3.30 -7.67 -15.01
CA VAL A 72 2.48 -6.82 -15.89
C VAL A 72 2.95 -7.09 -17.31
N ASP A 73 2.04 -7.56 -18.15
CA ASP A 73 2.31 -8.17 -19.44
C ASP A 73 3.32 -9.33 -19.34
N VAL A 74 4.60 -9.05 -19.56
CA VAL A 74 5.71 -10.02 -19.51
C VAL A 74 6.82 -9.60 -18.54
N THR A 75 6.68 -8.43 -17.92
CA THR A 75 7.70 -7.87 -17.04
C THR A 75 7.30 -8.13 -15.60
N SER A 76 8.17 -8.78 -14.85
CA SER A 76 8.01 -8.92 -13.40
C SER A 76 8.28 -7.60 -12.69
N TYR A 77 7.56 -7.33 -11.62
CA TYR A 77 7.72 -6.16 -10.79
C TYR A 77 7.72 -6.55 -9.32
N VAL A 78 8.57 -5.86 -8.57
CA VAL A 78 8.31 -5.62 -7.16
C VAL A 78 7.71 -4.22 -7.05
N GLY A 79 6.57 -4.11 -6.38
CA GLY A 79 5.94 -2.83 -6.09
C GLY A 79 5.78 -2.62 -4.59
N ILE A 80 6.03 -1.39 -4.15
CA ILE A 80 5.82 -0.95 -2.77
C ILE A 80 4.83 0.21 -2.83
N ALA A 81 3.77 0.15 -2.04
CA ALA A 81 2.79 1.22 -1.96
C ALA A 81 2.57 1.63 -0.51
N ILE A 82 2.42 2.93 -0.28
CA ILE A 82 2.23 3.52 1.05
C ILE A 82 1.06 4.51 1.00
N SER A 83 0.14 4.40 1.96
CA SER A 83 -0.99 5.32 2.13
C SER A 83 -1.35 5.44 3.61
N ASP A 84 -1.86 6.59 4.04
CA ASP A 84 -2.54 6.73 5.34
C ASP A 84 -4.05 6.46 5.25
N ASN A 85 -4.57 6.25 4.04
CA ASN A 85 -5.94 5.88 3.77
C ASN A 85 -6.00 5.06 2.46
N PRO A 86 -5.83 3.73 2.52
CA PRO A 86 -5.80 2.88 1.32
C PRO A 86 -7.15 2.86 0.57
N SER A 87 -8.26 3.04 1.30
CA SER A 87 -9.63 3.03 0.77
C SER A 87 -9.99 4.27 -0.06
N ALA A 88 -9.23 5.35 0.06
CA ALA A 88 -9.45 6.58 -0.70
C ALA A 88 -8.78 6.57 -2.10
N GLU A 89 -8.35 5.40 -2.61
CA GLU A 89 -7.67 5.20 -3.91
C GLU A 89 -6.41 6.06 -4.13
N ASN A 90 -5.83 6.62 -3.08
CA ASN A 90 -4.75 7.59 -3.16
C ASN A 90 -3.50 7.09 -2.45
N TYR A 91 -2.78 6.14 -3.06
CA TYR A 91 -1.44 5.81 -2.57
C TYR A 91 -0.53 7.02 -2.66
N LYS A 92 -0.08 7.50 -1.51
CA LYS A 92 0.76 8.68 -1.40
C LYS A 92 2.15 8.44 -1.97
N VAL A 93 2.68 7.23 -1.83
CA VAL A 93 3.97 6.83 -2.41
C VAL A 93 3.81 5.48 -3.09
N MET A 94 4.37 5.35 -4.28
CA MET A 94 4.50 4.11 -5.03
C MET A 94 5.92 3.98 -5.55
N ILE A 95 6.54 2.83 -5.32
CA ILE A 95 7.89 2.49 -5.79
C ILE A 95 7.75 1.22 -6.63
N TYR A 96 8.29 1.25 -7.85
CA TYR A 96 8.26 0.11 -8.77
C TYR A 96 9.68 -0.29 -9.15
N LEU A 97 9.98 -1.58 -9.08
CA LEU A 97 11.24 -2.19 -9.49
C LEU A 97 10.95 -3.15 -10.66
N PRO A 98 11.02 -2.67 -11.93
CA PRO A 98 10.83 -3.52 -13.10
C PRO A 98 11.91 -4.59 -13.23
N GLY A 99 11.53 -5.73 -13.81
CA GLY A 99 12.41 -6.89 -14.02
C GLY A 99 12.66 -7.74 -12.78
N MET A 100 12.10 -7.37 -11.62
CA MET A 100 12.32 -8.05 -10.36
C MET A 100 11.24 -9.10 -10.10
N SER A 101 11.64 -10.36 -9.92
CA SER A 101 10.75 -11.48 -9.58
C SER A 101 10.66 -11.77 -8.08
N SER A 102 11.40 -11.03 -7.27
CA SER A 102 11.42 -11.14 -5.81
C SER A 102 11.88 -9.83 -5.19
N VAL A 103 11.40 -9.52 -3.98
CA VAL A 103 11.86 -8.37 -3.20
C VAL A 103 13.39 -8.50 -2.99
N PRO A 104 14.19 -7.42 -3.20
CA PRO A 104 15.61 -7.43 -2.90
C PRO A 104 15.88 -7.81 -1.43
N VAL A 105 17.10 -8.25 -1.14
CA VAL A 105 17.58 -8.44 0.24
C VAL A 105 18.92 -7.71 0.38
N GLY A 106 19.05 -6.91 1.44
CA GLY A 106 20.17 -6.01 1.66
C GLY A 106 20.02 -4.68 0.93
N ASP A 107 21.14 -3.98 0.75
CA ASP A 107 21.18 -2.68 0.10
C ASP A 107 20.83 -2.79 -1.39
N PHE A 108 19.95 -1.92 -1.84
CA PHE A 108 19.56 -1.78 -3.24
C PHE A 108 19.44 -0.29 -3.56
N THR A 109 20.19 0.16 -4.57
CA THR A 109 20.16 1.56 -5.03
C THR A 109 19.12 1.72 -6.11
N LEU A 110 18.14 2.58 -5.83
CA LEU A 110 17.07 2.96 -6.73
C LEU A 110 17.50 4.18 -7.53
N ASP A 111 17.48 4.07 -8.85
CA ASP A 111 17.73 5.16 -9.78
C ASP A 111 16.66 5.20 -10.88
N SER A 112 16.79 6.17 -11.79
CA SER A 112 15.84 6.36 -12.90
C SER A 112 15.91 5.27 -13.99
N MET A 113 16.90 4.37 -13.96
CA MET A 113 17.04 3.26 -14.90
C MET A 113 16.40 1.98 -14.38
N ASN A 114 16.48 1.75 -13.07
CA ASN A 114 16.08 0.48 -12.44
C ASN A 114 14.82 0.58 -11.57
N SER A 115 14.29 1.79 -11.39
CA SER A 115 13.14 2.01 -10.54
C SER A 115 12.26 3.15 -11.02
N THR A 116 11.06 3.23 -10.45
CA THR A 116 10.19 4.38 -10.62
C THR A 116 9.59 4.72 -9.28
N ILE A 117 9.86 5.92 -8.78
CA ILE A 117 9.19 6.48 -7.61
C ILE A 117 8.13 7.48 -8.05
N LYS A 118 6.90 7.28 -7.57
CA LYS A 118 5.79 8.19 -7.74
C LYS A 118 5.26 8.62 -6.38
N VAL A 119 4.97 9.90 -6.22
CA VAL A 119 4.27 10.45 -5.06
C VAL A 119 2.98 11.09 -5.53
N VAL A 120 1.82 10.59 -5.11
CA VAL A 120 0.52 11.16 -5.48
C VAL A 120 -0.01 12.00 -4.32
N ARG A 121 -0.31 13.28 -4.59
CA ARG A 121 -0.89 14.20 -3.62
C ARG A 121 -2.34 14.51 -4.01
N ASN A 122 -3.24 14.28 -3.07
CA ASN A 122 -4.67 14.61 -3.16
C ASN A 122 -5.32 14.11 -4.46
N GLY A 123 -4.93 12.92 -4.93
CA GLY A 123 -5.41 12.31 -6.18
C GLY A 123 -5.14 13.08 -7.48
N THR A 124 -4.39 14.20 -7.43
CA THR A 124 -4.31 15.12 -8.57
C THR A 124 -2.87 15.46 -8.97
N THR A 125 -1.96 15.69 -8.02
CA THR A 125 -0.56 16.01 -8.33
C THR A 125 0.31 14.76 -8.19
N THR A 126 0.92 14.33 -9.29
CA THR A 126 1.87 13.21 -9.27
C THR A 126 3.30 13.73 -9.41
N TYR A 127 4.11 13.52 -8.39
CA TYR A 127 5.55 13.70 -8.49
C TYR A 127 6.23 12.43 -8.98
N SER A 128 7.09 12.58 -9.99
CA SER A 128 7.82 11.47 -10.59
C SER A 128 9.10 11.97 -11.27
N GLY A 129 10.00 11.05 -11.62
CA GLY A 129 11.30 11.34 -12.23
C GLY A 129 12.34 11.68 -11.17
N GLN A 130 12.95 10.62 -10.59
CA GLN A 130 14.08 10.73 -9.68
C GLN A 130 15.23 11.47 -10.35
N LEU A 131 15.74 12.50 -9.68
CA LEU A 131 16.91 13.28 -10.12
C LEU A 131 18.22 12.69 -9.60
N ASP A 132 18.15 12.09 -8.41
CA ASP A 132 19.29 11.49 -7.71
C ASP A 132 18.93 10.03 -7.33
N PRO A 133 19.95 9.15 -7.18
CA PRO A 133 19.71 7.83 -6.63
C PRO A 133 19.38 7.88 -5.14
N ILE A 134 18.77 6.80 -4.63
CA ILE A 134 18.54 6.57 -3.21
C ILE A 134 18.79 5.10 -2.89
N THR A 135 19.55 4.81 -1.84
CA THR A 135 19.75 3.43 -1.39
C THR A 135 18.72 3.08 -0.33
N LEU A 136 18.07 1.93 -0.49
CA LEU A 136 17.19 1.33 0.52
C LEU A 136 17.77 -0.02 0.95
N ASN A 137 17.71 -0.33 2.24
CA ASN A 137 18.07 -1.63 2.78
C ASN A 137 16.80 -2.46 2.96
N PHE A 138 16.72 -3.63 2.30
CA PHE A 138 15.59 -4.53 2.37
C PHE A 138 15.88 -5.71 3.30
N SER A 139 15.01 -5.97 4.27
CA SER A 139 15.09 -7.19 5.07
C SER A 139 14.68 -8.42 4.25
N ALA A 140 15.09 -9.61 4.72
CA ALA A 140 14.36 -10.83 4.35
C ALA A 140 12.90 -10.75 4.82
N LEU A 141 12.01 -11.56 4.23
CA LEU A 141 10.63 -11.69 4.67
C LEU A 141 10.59 -12.16 6.13
N GLN A 142 9.90 -11.40 6.98
CA GLN A 142 9.74 -11.70 8.38
C GLN A 142 8.65 -12.76 8.62
N PRO A 143 8.66 -13.47 9.77
CA PRO A 143 7.65 -14.49 10.09
C PRO A 143 6.20 -13.97 10.15
N ASP A 144 6.00 -12.67 10.34
CA ASP A 144 4.69 -12.01 10.39
C ASP A 144 4.20 -11.51 9.01
N ASN A 145 4.83 -11.99 7.93
CA ASN A 145 4.60 -11.59 6.55
C ASN A 145 4.91 -10.13 6.22
N THR A 146 5.81 -9.50 6.98
CA THR A 146 6.27 -8.14 6.67
C THR A 146 7.69 -8.10 6.08
N TYR A 147 7.97 -7.04 5.33
CA TYR A 147 9.32 -6.59 5.00
C TYR A 147 9.62 -5.31 5.77
N ILE A 148 10.83 -5.20 6.29
CA ILE A 148 11.36 -3.97 6.84
C ILE A 148 12.30 -3.38 5.79
N ILE A 149 12.03 -2.16 5.36
CA ILE A 149 12.80 -1.43 4.35
C ILE A 149 13.24 -0.12 4.98
N THR A 150 14.53 0.16 5.06
CA THR A 150 15.04 1.42 5.65
C THR A 150 15.77 2.25 4.62
N GLY A 151 15.77 3.57 4.81
CA GLY A 151 16.70 4.43 4.06
C GLY A 151 18.15 4.07 4.39
N GLY A 152 19.00 4.05 3.37
CA GLY A 152 20.45 3.92 3.52
C GLY A 152 21.07 5.19 4.10
N GLY A 153 22.40 5.34 3.94
CA GLY A 153 23.09 6.58 4.32
C GLY A 153 22.56 7.82 3.58
N ASP A 154 22.02 7.61 2.39
CA ASP A 154 21.25 8.51 1.55
C ASP A 154 19.75 8.16 1.64
N ASN A 155 19.06 8.62 2.68
CA ASN A 155 17.64 8.32 2.88
C ASN A 155 16.70 9.31 2.17
N THR A 156 17.23 10.11 1.23
CA THR A 156 16.49 11.17 0.52
C THR A 156 16.66 11.10 -0.97
N VAL A 157 15.60 11.39 -1.72
CA VAL A 157 15.61 11.51 -3.18
C VAL A 157 14.85 12.74 -3.64
N GLN A 158 15.36 13.41 -4.68
CA GLN A 158 14.65 14.50 -5.34
C GLN A 158 13.80 13.97 -6.51
N LEU A 159 12.55 14.44 -6.59
CA LEU A 159 11.59 14.13 -7.66
C LEU A 159 11.26 15.42 -8.42
N SER A 160 11.24 15.40 -9.75
CA SER A 160 11.30 16.62 -10.57
C SER A 160 9.98 17.20 -11.07
N THR A 161 8.90 16.42 -11.12
CA THR A 161 7.64 16.84 -11.77
C THR A 161 6.56 17.11 -10.73
N PRO A 162 5.68 18.13 -10.81
CA PRO A 162 5.80 19.33 -11.63
C PRO A 162 6.81 20.36 -11.08
N ALA A 163 7.40 20.10 -9.92
CA ALA A 163 8.47 20.87 -9.30
C ALA A 163 9.34 19.94 -8.45
N ILE A 164 10.58 20.38 -8.16
CA ILE A 164 11.51 19.60 -7.34
C ILE A 164 10.95 19.42 -5.93
N GLN A 165 10.91 18.16 -5.49
CA GLN A 165 10.45 17.79 -4.16
C GLN A 165 11.33 16.69 -3.56
N THR A 166 11.69 16.85 -2.29
CA THR A 166 12.41 15.82 -1.53
C THR A 166 11.43 14.81 -0.97
N LEU A 167 11.67 13.53 -1.28
CA LEU A 167 11.13 12.39 -0.56
C LEU A 167 12.21 11.87 0.39
N THR A 168 11.88 11.76 1.66
CA THR A 168 12.69 11.11 2.70
C THR A 168 12.02 9.81 3.11
N ILE A 169 12.75 8.70 3.11
CA ILE A 169 12.28 7.38 3.54
C ILE A 169 13.12 6.96 4.74
N ASN A 170 12.56 6.96 5.94
CA ASN A 170 13.28 6.50 7.14
C ASN A 170 13.11 4.99 7.32
N SER A 171 11.86 4.56 7.35
CA SER A 171 11.47 3.16 7.50
C SER A 171 10.15 2.91 6.78
N ILE A 172 10.02 1.72 6.21
CA ILE A 172 8.77 1.18 5.67
C ILE A 172 8.67 -0.22 6.24
N VAL A 173 7.59 -0.48 6.97
CA VAL A 173 7.27 -1.83 7.42
C VAL A 173 6.05 -2.25 6.60
N ALA A 174 6.27 -3.08 5.58
CA ALA A 174 5.26 -3.34 4.56
C ALA A 174 4.83 -4.80 4.54
N ILE A 175 3.52 -5.04 4.51
CA ILE A 175 2.97 -6.39 4.43
C ILE A 175 3.12 -6.99 3.03
N LYS A 176 3.54 -8.24 2.94
CA LYS A 176 3.55 -8.99 1.68
C LYS A 176 2.11 -9.23 1.22
N ALA A 177 1.75 -8.72 0.04
CA ALA A 177 0.44 -8.97 -0.54
C ALA A 177 0.20 -10.47 -0.83
N GLY A 178 -1.04 -10.92 -0.63
CA GLY A 178 -1.45 -12.32 -0.87
C GLY A 178 -1.01 -13.32 0.21
N SER A 179 -0.63 -12.83 1.39
CA SER A 179 -0.29 -13.63 2.59
C SER A 179 -1.51 -14.04 3.41
#